data_AF-A0A0F7JZ25-F1
#
_entry.id   AF-A0A0F7JZ25-F1
#
_cell.length_a   1.000
_cell.length_b   1.000
_cell.length_c   1.000
_cell.angle_alpha   90.00
_cell.angle_beta   90.00
_cell.angle_gamma   90.00
#
_symmetry.space_group_name_H-M   'P 1'
#
loop_
_entity.id
_entity.type
_entity.pdbx_description
1 polymer ?
#
loop_
_entity_poly.entity_id
_entity_poly.type
_entity_poly.pdbx_seq_one_letter_code
_entity_poly.pdbx_strand_id
1 'polypeptide(L)'
;MESMQKLFDSIEACAERLDQLNKRYTHLSTEATRESVKTWRVVREQVLAEQVDESSDQQAPELKPLANELLEKQGHTLDETIEILEAQHGITVDLVGLIQSIGKTAYIAALRREAVELQENAISFPQIASLWNDQGRPAIGGETWSARTVSILVE
;
A
#
# COMPACT_ATOMS: atom_id res chain seq x y z
N MET A 1 -13.44 5.21 10.01
CA MET A 1 -13.91 4.10 9.14
C MET A 1 -15.35 4.30 8.63
N GLU A 2 -16.31 4.79 9.44
CA GLU A 2 -17.72 4.97 8.99
C GLU A 2 -17.93 5.80 7.71
N SER A 3 -17.13 6.86 7.49
CA SER A 3 -17.31 7.73 6.32
C SER A 3 -16.99 7.04 5.00
N MET A 4 -16.04 6.11 4.99
CA MET A 4 -15.61 5.41 3.77
C MET A 4 -16.63 4.33 3.40
N GLN A 5 -17.18 3.62 4.39
CA GLN A 5 -18.23 2.63 4.20
C GLN A 5 -19.53 3.26 3.66
N LYS A 6 -19.92 4.43 4.20
CA LYS A 6 -21.06 5.21 3.67
C LYS A 6 -20.86 5.66 2.22
N LEU A 7 -19.63 5.95 1.80
CA LEU A 7 -19.32 6.29 0.41
C LEU A 7 -19.48 5.06 -0.50
N PHE A 8 -18.96 3.90 -0.10
CA PHE A 8 -19.15 2.66 -0.86
C PHE A 8 -20.62 2.29 -1.04
N ASP A 9 -21.42 2.39 0.03
CA ASP A 9 -22.85 2.12 -0.04
C ASP A 9 -23.58 3.08 -0.98
N SER A 10 -23.16 4.35 -1.01
CA SER A 10 -23.73 5.35 -1.89
C SER A 10 -23.41 5.09 -3.37
N ILE A 11 -22.19 4.64 -3.66
CA ILE A 11 -21.74 4.37 -5.03
C ILE A 11 -22.35 3.05 -5.52
N GLU A 12 -22.50 2.05 -4.65
CA GLU A 12 -23.21 0.81 -4.96
C GLU A 12 -24.67 1.07 -5.33
N ALA A 13 -25.37 1.88 -4.53
CA ALA A 13 -26.75 2.29 -4.84
C ALA A 13 -26.85 3.02 -6.20
N CYS A 14 -25.84 3.83 -6.57
CA CYS A 14 -25.77 4.47 -7.88
C CYS A 14 -25.52 3.45 -9.00
N ALA A 15 -24.61 2.50 -8.80
CA ALA A 15 -24.28 1.46 -9.77
C ALA A 15 -25.45 0.50 -10.02
N GLU A 16 -26.18 0.10 -8.97
CA GLU A 16 -27.41 -0.70 -9.10
C GLU A 16 -28.49 0.05 -9.88
N ARG A 17 -28.68 1.33 -9.60
CA ARG A 17 -29.66 2.15 -10.30
C ARG A 17 -29.29 2.34 -11.77
N LEU A 18 -28.01 2.52 -12.08
CA LEU A 18 -27.51 2.56 -13.45
C LEU A 18 -27.67 1.21 -14.16
N ASP A 19 -27.42 0.08 -13.49
CA ASP A 19 -27.65 -1.27 -14.04
C ASP A 19 -29.13 -1.52 -14.36
N GLN A 20 -30.03 -1.09 -13.48
CA GLN A 20 -31.48 -1.16 -13.71
C GLN A 20 -31.90 -0.29 -14.90
N LEU A 21 -31.36 0.92 -15.04
CA LEU A 21 -31.62 1.79 -16.19
C LEU A 21 -31.07 1.18 -17.49
N ASN A 22 -29.88 0.58 -17.45
CA ASN A 22 -29.27 -0.11 -18.58
C ASN A 22 -30.12 -1.31 -19.05
N LYS A 23 -30.71 -2.06 -18.11
CA LYS A 23 -31.61 -3.20 -18.41
C LYS A 23 -32.98 -2.74 -18.94
N ARG A 24 -33.52 -1.65 -18.40
CA ARG A 24 -34.86 -1.15 -18.73
C ARG A 24 -34.90 -0.31 -20.01
N TYR A 25 -33.81 0.39 -20.32
CA TYR A 25 -33.68 1.27 -21.48
C TYR A 25 -32.47 0.90 -22.31
N THR A 26 -32.49 -0.31 -22.87
CA THR A 26 -31.39 -0.88 -23.67
C THR A 26 -31.03 -0.06 -24.91
N HIS A 27 -31.95 0.77 -25.40
CA HIS A 27 -31.77 1.69 -26.53
C HIS A 27 -31.15 3.04 -26.15
N LEU A 28 -31.10 3.39 -24.86
CA LEU A 28 -30.47 4.61 -24.33
C LEU A 28 -29.18 4.31 -23.57
N SER A 29 -28.96 3.05 -23.18
CA SER A 29 -27.72 2.61 -22.57
C SER A 29 -26.59 2.64 -23.60
N THR A 30 -25.64 3.54 -23.42
CA THR A 30 -24.41 3.57 -24.21
C THR A 30 -23.44 2.51 -23.68
N GLU A 31 -22.49 2.10 -24.53
CA GLU A 31 -21.44 1.16 -24.14
C GLU A 31 -20.69 1.63 -22.87
N ALA A 32 -20.38 2.92 -22.79
CA ALA A 32 -19.78 3.56 -21.63
C ALA A 32 -20.58 3.38 -20.32
N THR A 33 -21.90 3.49 -20.36
CA THR A 33 -22.75 3.29 -19.16
C THR A 33 -22.81 1.84 -18.69
N ARG A 34 -22.65 0.87 -19.60
CA ARG A 34 -22.60 -0.57 -19.24
C ARG A 34 -21.22 -0.95 -18.73
N GLU A 35 -20.17 -0.38 -19.32
CA GLU A 35 -18.80 -0.59 -18.90
C GLU A 35 -18.56 -0.01 -17.50
N SER A 36 -19.06 1.20 -17.22
CA SER A 36 -18.92 1.83 -15.90
C SER A 36 -19.44 0.97 -14.73
N VAL A 37 -20.57 0.29 -14.92
CA VAL A 37 -21.13 -0.63 -13.90
C VAL A 37 -20.25 -1.87 -13.72
N LYS A 38 -19.69 -2.42 -14.80
CA LYS A 38 -18.77 -3.56 -14.73
C LYS A 38 -17.46 -3.17 -14.05
N THR A 39 -16.88 -2.03 -14.45
CA THR A 39 -15.66 -1.49 -13.86
C THR A 39 -15.84 -1.24 -12.37
N TRP A 40 -16.97 -0.64 -11.95
CA TRP A 40 -17.27 -0.45 -10.53
C TRP A 40 -17.31 -1.77 -9.76
N ARG A 41 -17.93 -2.83 -10.29
CA ARG A 41 -17.99 -4.14 -9.62
C ARG A 41 -16.60 -4.77 -9.44
N VAL A 42 -15.74 -4.66 -10.45
CA VAL A 42 -14.35 -5.14 -10.37
C VAL A 42 -13.56 -4.35 -9.33
N VAL A 43 -13.65 -3.01 -9.37
CA VAL A 43 -12.99 -2.14 -8.39
C VAL A 43 -13.51 -2.41 -6.98
N ARG A 44 -14.80 -2.64 -6.82
CA ARG A 44 -15.40 -3.01 -5.53
C ARG A 44 -14.86 -4.33 -5.01
N GLU A 45 -14.75 -5.36 -5.86
CA GLU A 45 -14.17 -6.65 -5.46
C GLU A 45 -12.68 -6.51 -5.09
N GLN A 46 -11.91 -5.69 -5.81
CA GLN A 46 -10.51 -5.40 -5.47
C GLN A 46 -10.39 -4.66 -4.15
N VAL A 47 -11.19 -3.62 -3.93
CA VAL A 47 -11.15 -2.84 -2.68
C VAL A 47 -11.69 -3.65 -1.49
N LEU A 48 -12.71 -4.49 -1.69
CA LEU A 48 -13.16 -5.44 -0.66
C LEU A 48 -12.11 -6.52 -0.40
N ALA A 49 -11.40 -7.00 -1.41
CA ALA A 49 -10.29 -7.92 -1.21
C ALA A 49 -9.15 -7.25 -0.42
N GLU A 50 -8.83 -5.99 -0.71
CA GLU A 50 -7.88 -5.18 0.06
C GLU A 50 -8.37 -4.93 1.51
N GLN A 51 -9.68 -4.71 1.73
CA GLN A 51 -10.26 -4.56 3.08
C GLN A 51 -10.39 -5.89 3.85
N VAL A 52 -10.59 -7.01 3.15
CA VAL A 52 -10.54 -8.35 3.75
C VAL A 52 -9.10 -8.74 4.07
N ASP A 53 -8.11 -8.26 3.32
CA ASP A 53 -6.69 -8.36 3.68
C ASP A 53 -6.32 -7.45 4.87
N GLU A 54 -6.99 -6.31 5.06
CA GLU A 54 -6.96 -5.56 6.33
C GLU A 54 -7.64 -6.33 7.50
N SER A 55 -8.44 -7.36 7.20
CA SER A 55 -9.10 -8.22 8.19
C SER A 55 -8.35 -9.52 8.47
N SER A 56 -7.28 -9.83 7.72
CA SER A 56 -6.37 -10.96 7.96
C SER A 56 -5.42 -10.68 9.12
N ASP A 57 -5.97 -10.18 10.23
CA ASP A 57 -5.30 -9.83 11.49
C ASP A 57 -4.97 -11.08 12.35
N GLN A 58 -4.90 -12.27 11.73
CA GLN A 58 -4.79 -13.53 12.45
C GLN A 58 -3.39 -14.14 12.49
N GLN A 59 -2.37 -13.48 11.95
CA GLN A 59 -0.98 -13.81 12.26
C GLN A 59 -0.24 -12.58 12.81
N ALA A 60 -0.31 -12.51 14.15
CA ALA A 60 0.43 -11.62 15.05
C ALA A 60 -0.03 -10.14 15.11
N PRO A 61 -1.12 -9.85 15.85
CA PRO A 61 -1.37 -8.52 16.43
C PRO A 61 -0.19 -7.94 17.23
N GLU A 62 0.83 -8.75 17.56
CA GLU A 62 2.09 -8.32 18.17
C GLU A 62 3.17 -7.86 17.17
N LEU A 63 3.10 -8.26 15.89
CA LEU A 63 4.10 -7.90 14.89
C LEU A 63 4.05 -6.40 14.58
N LYS A 64 2.85 -5.85 14.38
CA LYS A 64 2.65 -4.44 14.06
C LYS A 64 3.17 -3.47 15.13
N PRO A 65 2.81 -3.59 16.43
CA PRO A 65 3.35 -2.71 17.46
C PRO A 65 4.86 -2.88 17.63
N LEU A 66 5.38 -4.11 17.48
CA LEU A 66 6.81 -4.38 17.65
C LEU A 66 7.63 -3.85 16.47
N ALA A 67 7.19 -4.06 15.24
CA ALA A 67 7.80 -3.51 14.04
C ALA A 67 7.75 -1.97 14.03
N ASN A 68 6.62 -1.36 14.44
CA ASN A 68 6.56 0.09 14.59
C ASN A 68 7.48 0.58 15.71
N GLU A 69 7.65 -0.15 16.80
CA GLU A 69 8.58 0.21 17.87
C GLU A 69 10.04 0.16 17.38
N LEU A 70 10.43 -0.87 16.64
CA LEU A 70 11.77 -0.98 16.04
C LEU A 70 12.04 0.17 15.04
N LEU A 71 11.07 0.47 14.18
CA LEU A 71 11.18 1.52 13.18
C LEU A 71 11.10 2.93 13.78
N GLU A 72 10.22 3.20 14.74
CA GLU A 72 10.00 4.55 15.27
C GLU A 72 10.92 4.88 16.44
N LYS A 73 11.12 3.95 17.39
CA LYS A 73 11.90 4.22 18.62
C LYS A 73 13.37 3.88 18.47
N GLN A 74 13.68 2.78 17.79
CA GLN A 74 15.07 2.31 17.67
C GLN A 74 15.74 2.82 16.39
N GLY A 75 14.95 3.31 15.43
CA GLY A 75 15.46 3.98 14.25
C GLY A 75 15.91 3.04 13.13
N HIS A 76 15.71 1.73 13.30
CA HIS A 76 16.22 0.69 12.39
C HIS A 76 15.71 0.84 10.96
N THR A 77 16.53 0.35 10.01
CA THR A 77 16.10 0.23 8.61
C THR A 77 15.10 -0.92 8.46
N LEU A 78 14.43 -0.99 7.30
CA LEU A 78 13.49 -2.07 7.02
C LEU A 78 14.17 -3.44 7.02
N ASP A 79 15.39 -3.52 6.46
CA ASP A 79 16.17 -4.75 6.39
C ASP A 79 16.61 -5.21 7.80
N GLU A 80 17.12 -4.28 8.61
CA GLU A 80 17.46 -4.54 10.02
C GLU A 80 16.25 -4.99 10.84
N THR A 81 15.08 -4.40 10.57
CA THR A 81 13.84 -4.77 11.28
C THR A 81 13.44 -6.21 10.97
N ILE A 82 13.58 -6.65 9.72
CA ILE A 82 13.33 -8.06 9.34
C ILE A 82 14.30 -8.99 10.07
N GLU A 83 15.60 -8.65 10.06
CA GLU A 83 16.62 -9.45 10.74
C GLU A 83 16.37 -9.53 12.26
N ILE A 84 16.00 -8.42 12.91
CA ILE A 84 15.70 -8.38 14.34
C ILE A 84 14.44 -9.18 14.68
N LEU A 85 13.41 -9.09 13.85
CA LEU A 85 12.17 -9.86 14.02
C LEU A 85 12.42 -11.37 13.94
N GLU A 86 13.27 -11.80 13.00
CA GLU A 86 13.66 -13.20 12.88
C GLU A 86 14.55 -13.62 14.06
N ALA A 87 15.59 -12.85 14.37
CA ALA A 87 16.59 -13.22 15.37
C ALA A 87 16.09 -13.18 16.81
N GLN A 88 15.27 -12.19 17.18
CA GLN A 88 14.84 -11.97 18.57
C GLN A 88 13.45 -12.55 18.85
N HIS A 89 12.57 -12.55 17.85
CA HIS A 89 11.18 -12.96 18.01
C HIS A 89 10.84 -14.26 17.27
N GLY A 90 11.75 -14.79 16.44
CA GLY A 90 11.51 -16.00 15.66
C GLY A 90 10.44 -15.81 14.58
N ILE A 91 10.17 -14.56 14.18
CA ILE A 91 9.13 -14.23 13.22
C ILE A 91 9.77 -14.03 11.85
N THR A 92 9.57 -14.99 10.96
CA THR A 92 10.00 -14.91 9.56
C THR A 92 8.97 -14.11 8.76
N VAL A 93 9.32 -12.90 8.33
CA VAL A 93 8.45 -12.02 7.55
C VAL A 93 9.22 -11.45 6.36
N ASP A 94 8.66 -11.61 5.17
CA ASP A 94 9.19 -11.00 3.96
C ASP A 94 8.91 -9.49 3.96
N LEU A 95 9.69 -8.72 3.20
CA LEU A 95 9.54 -7.26 3.09
C LEU A 95 8.09 -6.83 2.78
N VAL A 96 7.42 -7.55 1.89
CA VAL A 96 6.00 -7.27 1.55
C VAL A 96 5.09 -7.52 2.75
N GLY A 97 5.30 -8.61 3.49
CA GLY A 97 4.55 -8.91 4.72
C GLY A 97 4.82 -7.89 5.83
N LEU A 98 6.05 -7.37 5.93
CA LEU A 98 6.38 -6.30 6.87
C LEU A 98 5.63 -5.02 6.51
N ILE A 99 5.65 -4.63 5.23
CA ILE A 99 4.95 -3.44 4.72
C ILE A 99 3.44 -3.54 4.96
N GLN A 100 2.84 -4.69 4.69
CA GLN A 100 1.42 -4.94 4.96
C GLN A 100 1.09 -4.76 6.45
N SER A 101 1.98 -5.22 7.32
CA SER A 101 1.77 -5.19 8.77
C SER A 101 1.90 -3.78 9.35
N ILE A 102 2.95 -3.02 8.99
CA ILE A 102 3.19 -1.66 9.50
C ILE A 102 2.31 -0.61 8.79
N GLY A 103 1.89 -0.91 7.57
CA GLY A 103 1.11 -0.02 6.72
C GLY A 103 1.96 1.02 5.96
N LYS A 104 1.33 1.60 4.94
CA LYS A 104 1.99 2.51 3.98
C LYS A 104 2.66 3.72 4.63
N THR A 105 2.08 4.28 5.69
CA THR A 105 2.61 5.48 6.36
C THR A 105 3.94 5.21 7.05
N ALA A 106 4.05 4.10 7.79
CA ALA A 106 5.27 3.70 8.49
C ALA A 106 6.37 3.31 7.50
N TYR A 107 5.99 2.61 6.42
CA TYR A 107 6.92 2.30 5.32
C TYR A 107 7.53 3.55 4.67
N ILE A 108 6.69 4.54 4.35
CA ILE A 108 7.16 5.82 3.77
C ILE A 108 8.09 6.55 4.74
N ALA A 109 7.76 6.57 6.03
CA ALA A 109 8.59 7.21 7.06
C ALA A 109 9.96 6.53 7.19
N ALA A 110 10.01 5.19 7.16
CA ALA A 110 11.25 4.43 7.19
C ALA A 110 12.11 4.70 5.95
N LEU A 111 11.52 4.65 4.75
CA LEU A 111 12.22 4.98 3.50
C LEU A 111 12.76 6.41 3.47
N ARG A 112 11.98 7.36 3.99
CA ARG A 112 12.43 8.75 4.08
C ARG A 112 13.68 8.86 4.96
N ARG A 113 13.68 8.22 6.13
CA ARG A 113 14.82 8.24 7.04
C ARG A 113 16.05 7.62 6.39
N GLU A 114 15.89 6.45 5.78
CA GLU A 114 16.97 5.76 5.10
C GLU A 114 17.52 6.59 3.93
N ALA A 115 16.66 7.24 3.13
CA ALA A 115 17.12 8.11 2.07
C ALA A 115 17.89 9.34 2.58
N VAL A 116 17.50 9.90 3.73
CA VAL A 116 18.25 10.98 4.39
C VAL A 116 19.62 10.49 4.84
N GLU A 117 19.69 9.33 5.48
CA GLU A 117 20.96 8.74 5.94
C GLU A 117 21.90 8.40 4.77
N LEU A 118 21.37 7.84 3.67
CA LEU A 118 22.15 7.56 2.47
C LEU A 118 22.65 8.85 1.82
N GLN A 119 21.87 9.94 1.84
CA GLN A 119 22.33 11.24 1.38
C GLN A 119 23.45 11.84 2.23
N GLU A 120 23.35 11.73 3.56
CA GLU A 120 24.41 12.16 4.48
C GLU A 120 25.72 11.42 4.18
N ASN A 121 25.62 10.18 3.70
CA ASN A 121 26.74 9.37 3.21
C ASN A 121 27.13 9.64 1.74
N ALA A 122 26.69 10.77 1.17
CA ALA A 122 26.97 11.22 -0.20
C ALA A 122 26.49 10.27 -1.32
N ILE A 123 25.47 9.44 -1.06
CA ILE A 123 24.84 8.60 -2.08
C ILE A 123 23.78 9.43 -2.80
N SER A 124 23.88 9.50 -4.12
CA SER A 124 22.97 10.31 -4.95
C SER A 124 21.59 9.65 -5.11
N PHE A 125 20.54 10.46 -5.36
CA PHE A 125 19.18 9.96 -5.60
C PHE A 125 19.07 8.84 -6.65
N PRO A 126 19.77 8.89 -7.80
CA PRO A 126 19.75 7.78 -8.76
C PRO A 126 20.37 6.49 -8.19
N GLN A 127 21.41 6.60 -7.36
CA GLN A 127 22.05 5.46 -6.72
C GLN A 127 21.14 4.84 -5.65
N ILE A 128 20.46 5.66 -4.84
CA ILE A 128 19.45 5.19 -3.87
C ILE A 128 18.33 4.46 -4.61
N ALA A 129 17.82 5.04 -5.70
CA ALA A 129 16.78 4.41 -6.51
C ALA A 129 17.23 3.05 -7.09
N SER A 130 18.46 2.97 -7.61
CA SER A 130 19.03 1.70 -8.10
C SER A 130 19.11 0.66 -6.98
N LEU A 131 19.65 1.05 -5.81
CA LEU A 131 19.80 0.17 -4.66
C LEU A 131 18.46 -0.40 -4.21
N TRP A 132 17.43 0.45 -4.07
CA TRP A 132 16.10 0.00 -3.68
C TRP A 132 15.42 -0.89 -4.74
N ASN A 133 15.67 -0.64 -6.02
CA ASN A 133 15.20 -1.53 -7.09
C ASN A 133 15.90 -2.89 -7.05
N ASP A 134 17.22 -2.93 -6.83
CA ASP A 134 18.00 -4.16 -6.72
C ASP A 134 17.58 -5.01 -5.51
N GLN A 135 17.13 -4.35 -4.45
CA GLN A 135 16.54 -4.98 -3.25
C GLN A 135 15.06 -5.38 -3.44
N GLY A 136 14.46 -5.10 -4.60
CA GLY A 136 13.05 -5.43 -4.86
C GLY A 136 12.05 -4.63 -4.03
N ARG A 137 12.41 -3.43 -3.55
CA ARG A 137 11.54 -2.61 -2.72
C ARG A 137 10.38 -2.02 -3.53
N PRO A 138 9.12 -2.16 -3.09
CA PRO A 138 7.98 -1.62 -3.83
C PRO A 138 8.02 -0.09 -3.97
N ALA A 139 7.95 0.42 -5.20
CA ALA A 139 7.93 1.86 -5.44
C ALA A 139 6.57 2.50 -5.12
N ILE A 140 6.59 3.76 -4.70
CA ILE A 140 5.35 4.50 -4.40
C ILE A 140 4.77 5.09 -5.69
N GLY A 141 3.64 4.55 -6.15
CA GLY A 141 2.90 5.09 -7.29
C GLY A 141 3.51 4.78 -8.65
N GLY A 142 4.37 3.76 -8.75
CA GLY A 142 4.97 3.27 -9.99
C GLY A 142 5.56 1.87 -9.82
N GLU A 143 6.11 1.31 -10.88
CA GLU A 143 6.71 -0.03 -10.87
C GLU A 143 8.16 -0.04 -10.34
N THR A 144 8.89 1.07 -10.48
CA THR A 144 10.31 1.18 -10.09
C THR A 144 10.63 2.52 -9.44
N TRP A 145 11.63 2.52 -8.58
CA TRP A 145 12.20 3.73 -8.01
C TRP A 145 12.97 4.51 -9.07
N SER A 146 12.72 5.81 -9.11
CA SER A 146 13.45 6.79 -9.90
C SER A 146 14.08 7.84 -9.00
N ALA A 147 15.12 8.52 -9.47
CA ALA A 147 15.74 9.63 -8.74
C ALA A 147 14.71 10.70 -8.31
N ARG A 148 13.69 10.93 -9.15
CA ARG A 148 12.61 11.88 -8.88
C ARG A 148 11.67 11.40 -7.76
N THR A 149 11.32 10.13 -7.73
CA THR A 149 10.46 9.60 -6.65
C THR A 149 11.20 9.56 -5.33
N VAL A 150 12.52 9.32 -5.34
CA VAL A 150 13.34 9.41 -4.13
C VAL A 150 13.51 10.86 -3.68
N SER A 151 13.66 11.83 -4.58
CA SER A 151 13.74 13.24 -4.19
C SER A 151 12.46 13.74 -3.52
N ILE A 152 11.29 13.36 -4.05
CA ILE A 152 9.97 13.71 -3.49
C ILE A 152 9.78 13.13 -2.07
N LEU A 153 10.42 12.00 -1.75
CA LEU A 153 10.36 11.42 -0.40
C LEU A 153 11.10 12.25 0.64
N VAL A 154 12.18 12.92 0.23
CA VAL A 154 13.09 13.61 1.15
C VAL A 154 12.73 15.09 1.29
N GLU A 155 12.23 15.73 0.22
CA GLU A 155 11.67 17.09 0.24
C GLU A 155 10.57 17.28 1.31
#